data_AF-A0A934G3D3-F1
#
_entry.id   AF-A0A934G3D3-F1
#
_cell.length_a   1.000
_cell.length_b   1.000
_cell.length_c   1.000
_cell.angle_alpha   90.00
_cell.angle_beta   90.00
_cell.angle_gamma   90.00
#
_symmetry.space_group_name_H-M   'P 1'
#
loop_
_entity.id
_entity.type
_entity.pdbx_description
1 polymer ?
#
loop_
_entity_poly.entity_id
_entity_poly.type
_entity_poly.pdbx_seq_one_letter_code
_entity_poly.pdbx_strand_id
1 'polypeptide(L)' 'MTTATAKRPASVRLSARLNSALNEQARQLNTSKDALVRRAIVNMLEEIEDFKAVKARRNEPVFTLSEVKAELGL' A
#
# COMPACT_ATOMS: atom_id res chain seq x y z
N MET A 1 -28.66 12.37 2.85
CA MET A 1 -28.66 11.55 1.62
C MET A 1 -27.30 10.90 1.48
N THR A 2 -27.21 9.59 1.65
CA THR A 2 -25.96 8.83 1.57
C THR A 2 -25.77 8.32 0.14
N THR A 3 -24.85 8.92 -0.61
CA THR A 3 -24.45 8.42 -1.92
C THR A 3 -23.70 7.11 -1.75
N ALA A 4 -24.35 5.99 -2.10
CA ALA A 4 -23.69 4.70 -2.20
C ALA A 4 -22.68 4.76 -3.35
N THR A 5 -21.40 4.93 -3.04
CA THR A 5 -20.31 4.87 -4.02
C THR A 5 -20.31 3.47 -4.63
N ALA A 6 -20.76 3.34 -5.88
CA ALA A 6 -20.83 2.07 -6.58
C ALA A 6 -19.42 1.45 -6.68
N LYS A 7 -19.28 0.20 -6.19
CA LYS A 7 -18.03 -0.57 -6.21
C LYS A 7 -17.66 -0.87 -7.67
N ARG A 8 -16.74 -0.08 -8.24
CA ARG A 8 -16.23 -0.32 -9.61
C ARG A 8 -15.30 -1.54 -9.60
N PRO A 9 -15.46 -2.50 -10.53
CA PRO A 9 -14.50 -3.58 -10.68
C PRO A 9 -13.17 -2.99 -11.18
N ALA A 10 -12.11 -3.16 -10.39
CA ALA A 10 -10.76 -2.80 -10.78
C ALA A 10 -10.07 -4.04 -11.36
N SER A 11 -9.58 -3.96 -12.59
CA SER A 11 -8.76 -5.00 -13.21
C SER A 11 -7.29 -4.60 -13.10
N VAL A 12 -6.45 -5.47 -12.54
CA VAL A 12 -5.02 -5.24 -12.40
C VAL A 12 -4.28 -6.41 -13.06
N ARG A 13 -3.26 -6.10 -13.85
CA ARG A 13 -2.38 -7.12 -14.41
C ARG A 13 -1.37 -7.54 -13.35
N LEU A 14 -1.35 -8.84 -13.04
CA LEU A 14 -0.41 -9.44 -12.10
C LEU A 14 0.49 -10.43 -12.86
N SER A 15 1.71 -10.61 -12.39
CA SER A 15 2.57 -11.69 -12.88
C SER A 15 1.93 -13.05 -12.58
N ALA A 16 2.18 -14.05 -13.44
CA ALA A 16 1.60 -15.39 -13.27
C ALA A 16 1.96 -15.99 -11.90
N ARG A 17 3.22 -15.85 -11.47
CA ARG A 17 3.70 -16.33 -10.17
C ARG A 17 2.93 -15.70 -9.00
N LEU A 18 2.72 -14.38 -9.05
CA LEU A 18 2.03 -13.67 -7.97
C LEU A 18 0.55 -14.03 -7.94
N ASN A 19 -0.12 -14.10 -9.09
CA ASN A 19 -1.52 -14.53 -9.17
C ASN A 19 -1.72 -15.97 -8.64
N SER A 20 -0.78 -16.89 -8.89
CA SER A 20 -0.81 -18.25 -8.35
C SER A 20 -0.68 -18.26 -6.83
N ALA A 21 0.30 -17.54 -6.28
CA ALA A 21 0.47 -17.43 -4.83
C ALA A 21 -0.76 -16.81 -4.15
N LEU A 22 -1.36 -15.81 -4.79
CA LEU A 22 -2.54 -15.12 -4.28
C LEU A 22 -3.79 -16.02 -4.31
N ASN A 23 -3.95 -16.85 -5.35
CA ASN A 23 -4.98 -17.88 -5.40
C ASN A 23 -4.80 -18.92 -4.29
N GLU A 24 -3.57 -19.39 -4.06
CA GLU A 24 -3.28 -20.39 -3.04
C GLU A 24 -3.60 -19.87 -1.64
N GLN A 25 -3.15 -18.65 -1.33
CA GLN A 25 -3.43 -18.00 -0.05
C GLN A 25 -4.93 -17.72 0.16
N ALA A 26 -5.62 -17.29 -0.90
CA ALA A 26 -7.07 -17.10 -0.83
C ALA A 26 -7.82 -18.42 -0.47
N ARG A 27 -7.36 -19.56 -1.00
CA ARG A 27 -7.91 -20.88 -0.66
C ARG A 27 -7.60 -21.28 0.78
N GLN A 28 -6.36 -21.12 1.22
CA GLN A 28 -5.95 -21.45 2.59
C GLN A 28 -6.73 -20.67 3.64
N LEU A 29 -6.99 -19.39 3.37
CA LEU A 29 -7.71 -18.50 4.26
C LEU A 29 -9.23 -18.52 4.06
N ASN A 30 -9.74 -19.41 3.21
CA ASN A 30 -11.15 -19.51 2.81
C ASN A 30 -11.80 -18.15 2.50
N THR A 31 -11.11 -17.34 1.70
CA THR A 31 -11.51 -15.97 1.38
C THR A 31 -11.39 -15.67 -0.11
N SER A 32 -11.98 -14.57 -0.55
CA SER A 32 -11.85 -14.13 -1.95
C SER A 32 -10.55 -13.38 -2.18
N LYS A 33 -10.01 -13.46 -3.40
CA LYS A 33 -8.86 -12.65 -3.81
C LYS A 33 -9.10 -11.16 -3.64
N ASP A 34 -10.30 -10.67 -3.97
CA ASP A 34 -10.67 -9.25 -3.80
C ASP A 34 -10.56 -8.83 -2.33
N ALA A 35 -11.10 -9.65 -1.41
CA ALA A 35 -11.02 -9.37 0.02
C ALA A 35 -9.58 -9.36 0.53
N LEU A 36 -8.77 -10.33 0.09
CA LEU A 36 -7.37 -10.45 0.48
C LEU A 36 -6.54 -9.24 0.00
N VAL A 37 -6.70 -8.87 -1.27
CA VAL A 37 -6.01 -7.70 -1.85
C VAL A 37 -6.46 -6.41 -1.17
N ARG A 38 -7.76 -6.22 -0.91
CA ARG A 38 -8.25 -5.03 -0.21
C ARG A 38 -7.64 -4.89 1.18
N ARG A 39 -7.62 -5.98 1.94
CA ARG A 39 -7.00 -5.99 3.27
C ARG A 39 -5.52 -5.63 3.19
N ALA A 40 -4.78 -6.22 2.26
CA ALA A 40 -3.36 -5.91 2.08
C ALA A 40 -3.12 -4.44 1.72
N ILE A 41 -3.95 -3.86 0.84
CA ILE A 41 -3.86 -2.44 0.48
C ILE A 41 -4.14 -1.55 1.70
N VAL A 42 -5.20 -1.84 2.46
CA VAL A 42 -5.55 -1.07 3.67
C VAL A 42 -4.41 -1.12 4.68
N ASN A 43 -3.91 -2.31 5.00
CA ASN A 43 -2.79 -2.48 5.92
C ASN A 43 -1.56 -1.67 5.47
N MET A 44 -1.22 -1.71 4.18
CA MET A 44 -0.08 -0.95 3.65
C MET A 44 -0.31 0.57 3.75
N LEU A 45 -1.54 1.05 3.50
CA LEU A 45 -1.86 2.46 3.65
C LEU A 45 -1.77 2.90 5.12
N GLU A 46 -2.26 2.09 6.04
CA GLU A 46 -2.13 2.32 7.49
C GLU A 46 -0.66 2.36 7.91
N GLU A 47 0.17 1.41 7.47
CA GLU A 47 1.62 1.40 7.74
C GLU A 47 2.32 2.65 7.19
N ILE A 48 1.93 3.13 6.00
CA ILE A 48 2.46 4.37 5.42
C ILE A 48 2.05 5.59 6.25
N GLU A 49 0.79 5.65 6.69
CA GLU A 49 0.29 6.72 7.55
C GLU A 49 0.99 6.73 8.91
N ASP A 50 1.16 5.56 9.52
CA ASP A 50 1.90 5.39 10.77
C ASP A 50 3.37 5.81 10.60
N PHE A 51 4.02 5.41 9.51
CA PHE A 51 5.39 5.82 9.22
C PHE A 51 5.52 7.34 9.06
N LYS A 52 4.57 7.98 8.37
CA LYS A 52 4.52 9.44 8.25
C LYS A 52 4.28 10.10 9.62
N ALA A 53 3.40 9.55 10.44
CA ALA A 53 3.13 10.04 11.78
C ALA A 53 4.36 9.91 12.69
N VAL A 54 5.11 8.82 12.60
CA VAL A 54 6.38 8.62 13.32
C VAL A 54 7.43 9.64 12.87
N LYS A 55 7.59 9.87 11.55
CA LYS A 55 8.48 10.91 11.04
C LYS A 55 8.09 12.31 11.53
N ALA A 56 6.79 12.63 11.51
CA ALA A 56 6.28 13.90 12.00
C ALA A 56 6.52 14.07 13.52
N ARG A 57 6.38 13.00 14.31
CA ARG A 57 6.61 13.03 15.76
C ARG A 57 8.08 13.12 16.16
N ARG A 58 9.01 12.63 15.32
CA ARG A 58 10.45 12.68 15.60
C ARG A 58 11.09 14.04 15.31
N ASN A 59 10.34 15.01 14.76
CA ASN A 59 10.86 16.32 14.37
C ASN A 59 12.15 16.20 13.53
N GLU A 60 12.27 15.09 12.77
CA GLU A 60 13.42 14.84 11.90
C GLU A 60 13.34 15.86 10.74
N PRO A 61 14.39 16.64 10.49
CA PRO A 61 14.40 17.56 9.38
C PRO A 61 14.15 16.80 8.08
N VAL A 62 13.09 17.18 7.36
CA VAL A 62 12.77 16.62 6.06
C VAL A 62 13.69 17.27 5.05
N PHE A 63 14.83 16.63 4.78
CA PHE A 63 15.72 17.06 3.72
C PHE A 63 15.10 16.73 2.35
N THR A 64 15.04 17.74 1.50
CA THR A 64 14.67 17.60 0.09
C THR A 64 15.76 16.83 -0.66
N LEU A 65 15.38 16.20 -1.77
CA LEU A 65 16.33 15.45 -2.61
C LEU A 65 17.50 16.34 -3.10
N SER A 66 17.27 17.65 -3.23
CA SER A 66 18.30 18.63 -3.60
C SER A 66 19.31 18.88 -2.48
N GLU A 67 18.85 18.97 -1.22
CA GLU A 67 19.74 19.15 -0.06
C GLU A 67 20.61 17.91 0.18
N VAL A 68 20.02 16.72 0.03
CA VAL A 68 20.78 15.45 0.13
C VAL A 68 21.83 15.35 -0.98
N LYS A 69 21.53 15.78 -2.21
CA LYS A 69 22.49 15.80 -3.31
C LYS A 69 23.64 16.78 -3.07
N ALA A 70 23.33 17.97 -2.54
CA ALA A 70 24.33 18.98 -2.21
C ALA A 70 25.29 18.49 -1.11
N GLU A 71 24.80 17.82 -0.06
CA GLU A 71 25.66 17.20 0.96
C GLU A 71 26.51 16.05 0.42
N LEU A 72 26.00 15.29 -0.54
CA LEU A 72 26.70 14.15 -1.16
C LEU A 72 27.63 14.56 -2.33
N GLY A 73 27.63 15.84 -2.73
CA GLY A 73 28.42 16.34 -3.85
C GLY A 73 27.99 15.79 -5.22
N LEU A 74 26.70 15.49 -5.38
CA LEU A 74 26.07 14.89 -6.59
C LEU A 74 25.25 15.88 -7.41
#